data_AF-A0A6N7JSY7-F1
#
_entry.id   AF-A0A6N7JSY7-F1
#
_cell.length_a   1.000
_cell.length_b   1.000
_cell.length_c   1.000
_cell.angle_alpha   90.00
_cell.angle_beta   90.00
_cell.angle_gamma   90.00
#
_symmetry.space_group_name_H-M   'P 1'
#
loop_
_entity.id
_entity.type
_entity.pdbx_description
1 polymer ?
#
loop_
_entity_poly.entity_id
_entity_poly.type
_entity_poly.pdbx_seq_one_letter_code
_entity_poly.pdbx_strand_id
1 'polypeptide(L)'
;MKELRCILFTDLEVLAAILDRRRKLNEALPDGQVTGLRLEMNQGTRCTLLVDGGKHSLTIPEAELQASLLAYCMTKKVPLPAEADKSVYLIRGRATLMMTMNFNKSARLVSMVEERADSLPH
;
A
#
# COMPACT_ATOMS: atom_id res chain seq x y z
N MET A 1 11.41 -19.34 16.02
CA MET A 1 10.36 -18.32 16.25
C MET A 1 10.09 -17.62 14.93
N LYS A 2 8.83 -17.40 14.56
CA LYS A 2 8.45 -16.67 13.33
C LYS A 2 7.84 -15.33 13.74
N GLU A 3 8.23 -14.24 13.08
CA GLU A 3 7.76 -12.89 13.41
C GLU A 3 7.12 -12.23 12.19
N LEU A 4 5.96 -11.63 12.40
CA LEU A 4 5.23 -10.86 11.40
C LEU A 4 4.96 -9.46 11.95
N ARG A 5 5.27 -8.44 11.16
CA ARG A 5 5.04 -7.03 11.49
C ARG A 5 4.26 -6.36 10.38
N CYS A 6 3.25 -5.57 10.75
CA CYS A 6 2.45 -4.78 9.82
C CYS A 6 2.58 -3.30 10.16
N ILE A 7 2.84 -2.48 9.15
CA ILE A 7 2.77 -1.02 9.25
C ILE A 7 1.61 -0.58 8.38
N LEU A 8 0.60 0.03 8.99
CA LEU A 8 -0.57 0.56 8.30
C LEU A 8 -0.34 2.04 8.00
N PHE A 9 -0.60 2.44 6.78
CA PHE A 9 -0.46 3.83 6.35
C PHE A 9 -1.85 4.47 6.19
N THR A 10 -1.92 5.76 6.49
CA THR A 10 -3.03 6.63 6.10
C THR A 10 -2.87 7.05 4.64
N ASP A 11 -3.97 7.45 4.00
CA ASP A 11 -3.95 7.89 2.60
C ASP A 11 -3.00 9.08 2.37
N LEU A 12 -2.89 9.99 3.34
CA LEU A 12 -1.96 11.11 3.31
C LEU A 12 -0.49 10.64 3.36
N GLU A 13 -0.18 9.62 4.16
CA GLU A 13 1.17 9.04 4.22
C GLU A 13 1.51 8.30 2.94
N VAL A 14 0.56 7.56 2.36
CA VAL A 14 0.73 6.90 1.06
C VAL A 14 0.99 7.94 -0.03
N LEU A 15 0.19 9.00 -0.08
CA LEU A 15 0.36 10.09 -1.05
C LEU A 15 1.72 10.77 -0.89
N ALA A 16 2.08 11.15 0.34
CA ALA A 16 3.37 11.78 0.62
C ALA A 16 4.54 10.87 0.22
N ALA A 17 4.45 9.57 0.52
CA ALA A 17 5.48 8.59 0.14
C ALA A 17 5.69 8.52 -1.37
N ILE A 18 4.61 8.47 -2.15
CA ILE A 18 4.67 8.40 -3.61
C ILE A 18 5.26 9.70 -4.20
N LEU A 19 4.77 10.86 -3.76
CA LEU A 19 5.24 12.15 -4.26
C LEU A 19 6.72 12.40 -3.92
N ASP A 20 7.15 12.07 -2.69
CA ASP A 20 8.54 12.22 -2.27
C ASP A 20 9.48 11.30 -3.08
N ARG A 21 9.06 10.06 -3.36
CA ARG A 21 9.85 9.14 -4.19
C ARG A 21 10.00 9.70 -5.61
N ARG A 22 8.89 10.07 -6.25
CA ARG A 22 8.90 10.62 -7.61
C ARG A 22 9.77 11.86 -7.71
N ARG A 23 9.66 12.76 -6.73
CA ARG A 23 10.52 13.94 -6.61
C ARG A 23 12.01 13.57 -6.50
N LYS A 24 12.37 12.59 -5.68
CA LYS A 24 13.77 12.13 -5.53
C LYS A 24 14.33 11.47 -6.79
N LEU A 25 13.48 10.82 -7.57
CA LEU A 25 13.86 10.15 -8.82
C LEU A 25 13.71 11.03 -10.07
N ASN A 26 13.32 12.30 -9.90
CA ASN A 26 12.97 13.21 -10.99
C ASN A 26 11.92 12.63 -11.97
N GLU A 27 11.00 11.81 -11.44
CA GLU A 27 9.88 11.29 -12.19
C GLU A 27 8.77 12.34 -12.28
N ALA A 28 7.97 12.27 -13.35
CA ALA A 28 6.87 13.19 -13.55
C ALA A 28 5.87 13.12 -12.38
N LEU A 29 5.59 14.27 -11.79
CA LEU A 29 4.52 14.45 -10.83
C LEU A 29 3.19 14.58 -11.60
N PRO A 30 2.06 14.19 -10.99
CA PRO A 30 0.76 14.46 -11.60
C PRO A 30 0.57 15.96 -11.81
N ASP A 31 0.24 16.36 -13.05
CA ASP A 31 -0.14 17.73 -13.37
C ASP A 31 -1.53 18.01 -12.80
N GLY A 32 -1.64 19.01 -11.92
CA GLY A 32 -2.88 19.38 -11.23
C GLY A 32 -2.90 19.05 -9.74
N GLN A 33 -4.07 19.18 -9.11
CA GLN A 33 -4.24 18.93 -7.68
C GLN A 33 -4.69 17.50 -7.44
N VAL A 34 -3.93 16.73 -6.64
CA VAL A 34 -4.40 15.42 -6.17
C VAL A 34 -5.59 15.61 -5.23
N THR A 35 -6.74 15.08 -5.63
CA THR A 35 -8.03 15.22 -4.94
C THR A 35 -8.48 13.94 -4.24
N GLY A 36 -7.86 12.80 -4.57
CA GLY A 36 -8.19 11.53 -3.96
C GLY A 36 -7.17 10.45 -4.24
N LEU A 37 -7.31 9.34 -3.52
CA LEU A 37 -6.47 8.17 -3.61
C LEU A 37 -7.36 6.93 -3.55
N ARG A 38 -7.17 5.99 -4.48
CA ARG A 38 -7.88 4.72 -4.52
C ARG A 38 -6.88 3.58 -4.46
N LEU A 39 -7.07 2.66 -3.52
CA LEU A 39 -6.27 1.45 -3.41
C LEU A 39 -7.11 0.25 -3.84
N GLU A 40 -6.54 -0.57 -4.70
CA GLU A 40 -7.20 -1.76 -5.22
C GLU A 40 -6.24 -2.94 -5.18
N MET A 41 -6.75 -4.11 -4.79
CA MET A 41 -5.99 -5.35 -4.80
C MET A 41 -6.53 -6.23 -5.92
N ASN A 42 -5.80 -6.30 -7.04
CA ASN A 42 -6.17 -7.14 -8.18
C ASN A 42 -4.89 -7.74 -8.78
N GLN A 43 -4.59 -8.98 -8.41
CA GLN A 43 -3.31 -9.67 -8.68
C GLN A 43 -2.06 -8.95 -8.15
N GLY A 44 -2.26 -7.98 -7.24
CA GLY A 44 -1.24 -7.11 -6.68
C GLY A 44 -1.88 -5.83 -6.11
N THR A 45 -1.16 -5.10 -5.25
CA THR A 45 -1.68 -3.85 -4.67
C THR A 45 -1.34 -2.67 -5.59
N ARG A 46 -2.37 -2.03 -6.15
CA ARG A 46 -2.23 -0.83 -6.99
C ARG A 46 -2.82 0.38 -6.30
N CYS A 47 -2.22 1.54 -6.53
CA CYS A 47 -2.70 2.82 -6.02
C CYS A 47 -2.99 3.74 -7.20
N THR A 48 -4.21 4.28 -7.29
CA THR A 48 -4.58 5.27 -8.29
C THR A 48 -4.79 6.61 -7.62
N LEU A 49 -4.01 7.61 -8.01
CA LEU A 49 -4.18 8.99 -7.60
C LEU A 49 -5.19 9.66 -8.53
N LEU A 50 -6.20 10.32 -7.95
CA LEU A 50 -7.21 11.09 -8.68
C LEU A 50 -6.80 12.57 -8.66
N VAL A 51 -6.75 13.18 -9.83
CA VAL A 51 -6.26 14.55 -10.03
C VAL A 51 -7.38 15.42 -10.59
N ASP A 52 -7.46 16.66 -10.12
CA ASP A 52 -8.46 17.67 -10.50
C ASP A 52 -9.90 17.16 -10.42
N GLY A 53 -10.26 16.51 -9.31
CA GLY A 53 -11.58 15.92 -9.09
C GLY A 53 -11.81 14.62 -9.87
N GLY A 54 -10.75 13.96 -10.33
CA GLY A 54 -10.81 12.71 -11.09
C GLY A 54 -10.83 12.89 -12.62
N LYS A 55 -10.58 14.10 -13.13
CA LYS A 55 -10.41 14.34 -14.58
C LYS A 55 -9.20 13.60 -15.14
N HIS A 56 -8.15 13.49 -14.33
CA HIS A 56 -6.98 12.70 -14.65
C HIS A 56 -6.72 11.70 -13.53
N SER A 57 -6.12 10.58 -13.89
CA SER A 57 -5.74 9.55 -12.92
C SER A 57 -4.34 9.06 -13.21
N LEU A 58 -3.54 8.90 -12.16
CA LEU A 58 -2.20 8.34 -12.23
C LEU A 58 -2.18 7.02 -11.47
N THR A 59 -1.93 5.92 -12.17
CA THR A 59 -1.85 4.59 -11.56
C THR A 59 -0.40 4.27 -11.21
N ILE A 60 -0.20 3.95 -9.94
CA ILE A 60 1.06 3.56 -9.34
C ILE A 60 1.08 2.04 -9.21
N PRO A 61 2.02 1.35 -9.89
CA PRO A 61 2.14 -0.10 -9.80
C PRO A 61 2.67 -0.53 -8.42
N GLU A 62 2.45 -1.79 -8.07
CA GLU A 62 2.81 -2.35 -6.76
C GLU A 62 4.28 -2.14 -6.40
N ALA A 63 5.19 -2.37 -7.34
CA ALA A 63 6.63 -2.21 -7.10
C ALA A 63 6.99 -0.75 -6.72
N GLU A 64 6.39 0.22 -7.41
CA GLU A 64 6.59 1.65 -7.12
C GLU A 64 5.95 2.02 -5.78
N LEU A 65 4.74 1.53 -5.49
CA LEU A 65 4.05 1.74 -4.22
C LEU A 65 4.86 1.18 -3.04
N GLN A 66 5.32 -0.07 -3.14
CA GLN A 66 6.17 -0.73 -2.14
C GLN A 66 7.45 0.05 -1.90
N ALA A 67 8.16 0.43 -2.96
CA ALA A 67 9.39 1.19 -2.84
C ALA A 67 9.17 2.59 -2.23
N SER A 68 8.03 3.23 -2.53
CA SER A 68 7.64 4.51 -1.93
C SER A 68 7.42 4.36 -0.42
N LEU A 69 6.65 3.36 0.01
CA LEU A 69 6.36 3.12 1.42
C LEU A 69 7.62 2.74 2.22
N LEU A 70 8.52 1.94 1.64
CA LEU A 70 9.82 1.64 2.25
C LEU A 70 10.66 2.91 2.44
N ALA A 71 10.77 3.75 1.40
CA ALA A 71 11.51 5.01 1.46
C ALA A 71 10.91 5.99 2.49
N TYR A 72 9.58 5.99 2.62
CA TYR A 72 8.88 6.76 3.65
C TYR A 72 9.24 6.29 5.06
N CYS A 73 9.19 4.97 5.32
CA CYS A 73 9.63 4.40 6.60
C CYS A 73 11.09 4.75 6.92
N MET A 74 12.00 4.66 5.94
CA MET A 74 13.40 5.05 6.13
C MET A 74 13.54 6.53 6.50
N THR A 75 12.79 7.40 5.81
CA THR A 75 12.78 8.85 6.06
C THR A 75 12.24 9.18 7.45
N LYS A 76 11.22 8.45 7.90
CA LYS A 76 10.63 8.55 9.24
C LYS A 76 11.39 7.77 10.31
N LYS A 77 12.52 7.15 9.98
CA LYS A 77 13.34 6.32 10.88
C LYS A 77 12.53 5.19 11.56
N VAL A 78 11.52 4.67 10.88
CA VAL A 78 10.79 3.48 11.34
C VAL A 78 11.72 2.28 11.16
N PRO A 79 11.97 1.48 12.21
CA PRO A 79 12.92 0.38 12.14
C PRO A 79 12.41 -0.72 11.21
N LEU A 80 13.09 -0.85 10.07
CA LEU A 80 12.84 -1.88 9.07
C LEU A 80 13.86 -3.03 9.22
N PRO A 81 13.42 -4.28 9.36
CA PRO A 81 14.31 -5.42 9.40
C PRO A 81 14.97 -5.66 8.04
N ALA A 82 16.29 -5.77 8.03
CA ALA A 82 17.08 -5.97 6.81
C ALA A 82 16.70 -7.29 6.13
N GLU A 83 16.78 -8.39 6.88
CA GLU A 83 16.41 -9.75 6.45
C GLU A 83 14.93 -10.03 6.73
N ALA A 84 14.07 -9.46 5.91
CA ALA A 84 12.64 -9.73 5.94
C ALA A 84 12.07 -9.67 4.53
N ASP A 85 11.15 -10.60 4.23
CA ASP A 85 10.28 -10.49 3.07
C ASP A 85 9.30 -9.34 3.30
N LYS A 86 9.20 -8.42 2.34
CA LYS A 86 8.38 -7.20 2.45
C LYS A 86 7.41 -7.18 1.28
N SER A 87 6.13 -6.94 1.58
CA SER A 87 5.05 -6.93 0.59
C SER A 87 3.98 -5.93 0.99
N VAL A 88 3.26 -5.39 0.00
CA VAL A 88 2.19 -4.42 0.24
C VAL A 88 0.84 -5.11 0.06
N TYR A 89 -0.03 -4.93 1.04
CA TYR A 89 -1.37 -5.46 1.05
C TYR A 89 -2.40 -4.37 1.36
N LEU A 90 -3.66 -4.66 1.02
CA LEU A 90 -4.80 -3.84 1.42
C LEU A 90 -5.51 -4.48 2.61
N ILE A 91 -5.37 -3.90 3.80
CA ILE A 91 -6.05 -4.38 5.02
C ILE A 91 -7.04 -3.31 5.47
N ARG A 92 -8.34 -3.67 5.52
CA ARG A 92 -9.44 -2.73 5.84
C ARG A 92 -9.37 -1.43 5.01
N GLY A 93 -9.08 -1.56 3.72
CA GLY A 93 -8.98 -0.42 2.80
C GLY A 93 -7.71 0.44 2.94
N ARG A 94 -6.75 0.05 3.79
CA ARG A 94 -5.49 0.77 3.98
C ARG A 94 -4.30 0.04 3.41
N ALA A 95 -3.40 0.78 2.76
CA ALA A 95 -2.11 0.25 2.36
C ALA A 95 -1.35 -0.19 3.60
N THR A 96 -0.88 -1.44 3.58
CA THR A 96 -0.18 -2.06 4.69
C THR A 96 1.09 -2.70 4.20
N LEU A 97 2.23 -2.28 4.76
CA LEU A 97 3.51 -2.95 4.55
C LEU A 97 3.59 -4.11 5.53
N MET A 98 3.53 -5.33 5.01
CA MET A 98 3.74 -6.55 5.76
C MET A 98 5.19 -7.01 5.63
N MET A 99 5.80 -7.31 6.76
CA MET A 99 7.16 -7.82 6.86
C MET A 99 7.15 -9.16 7.60
N THR A 100 7.73 -10.19 7.00
CA THR A 100 7.86 -11.52 7.62
C THR A 100 9.32 -11.90 7.80
N MET A 101 9.69 -12.29 9.02
CA MET A 101 11.05 -12.67 9.43
C MET A 101 11.07 -14.13 9.89
N ASN A 102 12.07 -14.88 9.42
CA ASN A 102 12.24 -16.31 9.68
C ASN A 102 11.09 -17.18 9.12
N PHE A 103 10.49 -16.77 8.01
CA PHE A 103 9.54 -17.58 7.26
C PHE A 103 10.25 -18.26 6.10
N ASN A 104 9.97 -19.55 5.88
CA ASN A 104 10.51 -20.27 4.70
C ASN A 104 9.80 -19.88 3.39
N LYS A 105 8.68 -19.17 3.47
CA LYS A 105 7.87 -18.66 2.36
C LYS A 105 7.15 -17.39 2.80
N SER A 106 7.02 -16.41 1.91
CA SER A 106 6.29 -15.16 2.20
C SER A 106 4.85 -15.47 2.64
N ALA A 107 4.40 -14.82 3.71
CA ALA A 107 3.01 -14.97 4.17
C ALA A 107 2.06 -14.44 3.10
N ARG A 108 0.94 -15.14 2.91
CA ARG A 108 -0.16 -14.71 2.04
C ARG A 108 -1.35 -14.36 2.90
N LEU A 109 -1.96 -13.20 2.65
CA LEU A 109 -3.26 -12.88 3.22
C LEU A 109 -4.32 -13.74 2.53
N VAL A 110 -5.07 -14.51 3.33
CA VAL A 110 -6.24 -15.23 2.87
C VAL A 110 -7.44 -14.34 3.19
N SER A 111 -8.12 -13.84 2.16
CA SER A 111 -9.40 -13.16 2.35
C SER A 111 -10.43 -14.23 2.66
N MET A 112 -10.85 -14.35 3.93
CA MET A 112 -12.10 -15.03 4.24
C MET A 112 -13.21 -14.11 3.76
N VAL A 113 -13.86 -14.48 2.66
CA VAL A 113 -15.13 -13.84 2.31
C VAL A 113 -16.08 -14.20 3.44
N GLU A 114 -16.41 -13.23 4.30
CA GLU A 114 -17.59 -13.36 5.16
C GLU A 114 -18.79 -13.46 4.21
N GLU A 115 -19.21 -14.70 3.93
CA GLU A 115 -20.58 -14.95 3.48
C GLU A 115 -21.48 -14.43 4.60
N ARG A 116 -21.92 -13.17 4.47
CA ARG A 116 -23.11 -12.70 5.18
C ARG A 116 -24.24 -13.62 4.75
N ALA A 117 -24.53 -14.63 5.56
CA ALA A 117 -25.75 -15.39 5.49
C ALA A 117 -26.90 -14.39 5.73
N ASP A 118 -27.43 -13.85 4.64
CA ASP A 118 -28.68 -13.10 4.61
C ASP A 118 -29.81 -14.11 4.91
N SER A 119 -29.96 -14.45 6.19
CA SER A 119 -31.07 -15.21 6.70
C SER A 119 -32.19 -14.23 7.00
N LEU A 120 -33.03 -13.99 5.98
CA LEU A 120 -34.27 -13.25 6.13
C LEU A 120 -35.19 -13.94 7.16
N PRO A 121 -35.95 -13.17 7.95
CA PRO A 121 -36.91 -13.69 8.91
C PRO A 121 -38.17 -14.24 8.20
N HIS A 122 -38.70 -15.35 8.71
CA HIS A 122 -40.08 -15.79 8.47
C HIS A 122 -41.00 -15.25 9.56
#